data_AF-A0A563VQA0-F1
#
_entry.id   AF-A0A563VQA0-F1
#
_cell.length_a   1.000
_cell.length_b   1.000
_cell.length_c   1.000
_cell.angle_alpha   90.00
_cell.angle_beta   90.00
_cell.angle_gamma   90.00
#
_symmetry.space_group_name_H-M   'P 1'
#
loop_
_entity.id
_entity.type
_entity.pdbx_description
1 polymer ?
#
loop_
_entity_poly.entity_id
_entity_poly.type
_entity_poly.pdbx_seq_one_letter_code
_entity_poly.pdbx_strand_id
1 'polypeptide(L)'
;MKSLPTMKPLNLLKSLFFGTSILASSFALDAPQAMAFGEQEVNQQQFIAVAIPYNYKQYRLEIIEQLPGGQQCWRESGTNPSTVELLLDNFDHTNSCRRISNTNGYTLRVDGQDDRVARIDKIVRRNGELQLIAFHKDPTQPDLVIGKTTGISDTQPLKINFNPGWSITKRVHEGQTLNHVYISGSSATATNNNLNNTLQNTTSVDSANLINTVNQVYGDYVNPLLNTVVSSLSNASNNGNFCQGIVTISDSSSNSQNASIYADGTLVLNNQNKINIRPALAQYGINPEQFLFQKGTATIDFDNDGVAEELTIQQPVAACQ
;
A
#
# COMPACT_ATOMS: atom_id res chain seq x y z
N MET A 1 -78.14 64.98 13.06
CA MET A 1 -76.71 64.81 13.44
C MET A 1 -76.41 63.35 13.69
N LYS A 2 -75.80 62.69 12.70
CA LYS A 2 -74.96 61.49 12.83
C LYS A 2 -74.44 61.19 11.42
N SER A 3 -73.13 61.38 11.24
CA SER A 3 -72.38 61.09 10.02
C SER A 3 -72.16 59.58 9.87
N LEU A 4 -72.23 59.07 8.64
CA LEU A 4 -71.50 57.88 8.15
C LEU A 4 -71.47 57.93 6.59
N PRO A 5 -70.58 57.21 5.90
CA PRO A 5 -69.58 57.82 5.03
C PRO A 5 -69.87 57.60 3.54
N THR A 6 -69.09 58.32 2.74
CA THR A 6 -69.06 58.36 1.28
C THR A 6 -68.76 57.00 0.62
N MET A 7 -69.57 56.67 -0.40
CA MET A 7 -69.34 55.56 -1.33
C MET A 7 -68.25 55.91 -2.35
N LYS A 8 -67.34 54.97 -2.63
CA LYS A 8 -66.49 54.97 -3.85
C LYS A 8 -67.09 54.01 -4.88
N PRO A 9 -67.12 54.37 -6.17
CA PRO A 9 -67.71 53.52 -7.19
C PRO A 9 -66.77 52.38 -7.59
N LEU A 10 -67.37 51.21 -7.78
CA LEU A 10 -66.81 50.03 -8.38
C LEU A 10 -66.66 50.28 -9.89
N ASN A 11 -65.45 50.12 -10.44
CA ASN A 11 -65.27 49.95 -11.89
C ASN A 11 -64.47 48.69 -12.18
N LEU A 12 -65.03 47.94 -13.12
CA LEU A 12 -64.74 46.59 -13.54
C LEU A 12 -63.50 46.54 -14.45
N LEU A 13 -62.66 45.51 -14.23
CA LEU A 13 -61.70 44.84 -15.12
C LEU A 13 -61.02 45.61 -16.27
N LYS A 14 -59.67 45.54 -16.29
CA LYS A 14 -58.90 44.98 -17.42
C LYS A 14 -57.44 44.70 -17.05
N SER A 15 -56.98 43.53 -17.50
CA SER A 15 -55.61 43.10 -17.74
C SER A 15 -54.82 42.44 -16.59
N LEU A 16 -54.66 41.13 -16.75
CA LEU A 16 -53.62 40.28 -16.18
C LEU A 16 -52.23 40.89 -16.44
N PHE A 17 -51.43 40.99 -15.38
CA PHE A 17 -50.01 40.63 -15.40
C PHE A 17 -49.73 39.91 -14.07
N PHE A 18 -49.68 38.58 -14.12
CA PHE A 18 -49.06 37.80 -13.06
C PHE A 18 -47.55 38.06 -13.12
N GLY A 19 -47.08 39.04 -12.35
CA GLY A 19 -45.67 39.17 -12.04
C GLY A 19 -45.29 38.02 -11.11
N THR A 20 -44.94 36.87 -11.66
CA THR A 20 -44.30 35.80 -10.91
C THR A 20 -42.88 36.25 -10.57
N SER A 21 -42.70 36.79 -9.36
CA SER A 21 -41.39 36.91 -8.74
C SER A 21 -40.80 35.52 -8.54
N ILE A 22 -39.98 35.07 -9.49
CA ILE A 22 -39.06 33.96 -9.25
C ILE A 22 -37.93 34.55 -8.42
N LEU A 23 -38.03 34.45 -7.09
CA LEU A 23 -36.86 34.49 -6.23
C LEU A 23 -36.02 33.26 -6.60
N ALA A 24 -35.11 33.44 -7.54
CA ALA A 24 -34.04 32.50 -7.78
C ALA A 24 -33.14 32.53 -6.54
N SER A 25 -33.45 31.70 -5.56
CA SER A 25 -32.52 31.33 -4.50
C SER A 25 -31.38 30.58 -5.19
N SER A 26 -30.35 31.33 -5.60
CA SER A 26 -29.06 30.78 -5.95
C SER A 26 -28.51 30.14 -4.68
N PHE A 27 -28.85 28.87 -4.43
CA PHE A 27 -28.03 28.05 -3.56
C PHE A 27 -26.70 27.91 -4.27
N ALA A 28 -25.75 28.79 -3.93
CA ALA A 28 -24.35 28.51 -4.19
C ALA A 28 -24.07 27.22 -3.42
N LEU A 29 -24.00 26.11 -4.15
CA LEU A 29 -23.32 24.93 -3.67
C LEU A 29 -21.86 25.35 -3.53
N ASP A 30 -21.46 25.78 -2.35
CA ASP A 30 -20.04 25.86 -2.02
C ASP A 30 -19.49 24.46 -2.28
N ALA A 31 -18.63 24.35 -3.29
CA ALA A 31 -17.82 23.16 -3.45
C ALA A 31 -17.12 22.90 -2.11
N PRO A 32 -17.11 21.65 -1.60
CA PRO A 32 -16.45 21.37 -0.34
C PRO A 32 -15.01 21.89 -0.43
N GLN A 33 -14.69 22.92 0.35
CA GLN A 33 -13.31 23.35 0.48
C GLN A 33 -12.58 22.18 1.11
N ALA A 34 -11.72 21.53 0.33
CA ALA A 34 -10.84 20.50 0.84
C ALA A 34 -10.12 21.11 2.05
N MET A 35 -10.37 20.56 3.24
CA MET A 35 -9.78 21.11 4.46
C MET A 35 -8.26 21.09 4.30
N ALA A 36 -7.67 22.28 4.24
CA ALA A 36 -6.24 22.42 4.10
C ALA A 36 -5.58 22.10 5.44
N PHE A 37 -4.98 20.91 5.53
CA PHE A 37 -4.14 20.57 6.66
C PHE A 37 -2.72 21.07 6.41
N GLY A 38 -2.18 21.79 7.41
CA GLY A 38 -0.77 22.13 7.48
C GLY A 38 0.04 21.01 8.10
N GLU A 39 1.34 21.24 8.21
CA GLU A 39 2.26 20.38 8.95
C GLU A 39 3.20 21.20 9.81
N GLN A 40 3.74 20.56 10.86
CA GLN A 40 4.71 21.16 11.77
C GLN A 40 5.87 20.20 11.98
N GLU A 41 7.08 20.73 11.87
CA GLU A 41 8.32 20.02 12.18
C GLU A 41 8.35 19.56 13.64
N VAL A 42 8.89 18.36 13.86
CA VAL A 42 9.02 17.75 15.18
C VAL A 42 10.46 17.33 15.45
N ASN A 43 10.78 17.15 16.73
CA ASN A 43 12.06 16.56 17.11
C ASN A 43 12.08 15.08 16.70
N GLN A 44 12.87 14.75 15.68
CA GLN A 44 12.98 13.39 15.15
C GLN A 44 13.48 12.38 16.17
N GLN A 45 14.21 12.80 17.22
CA GLN A 45 14.68 11.91 18.29
C GLN A 45 13.54 11.36 19.15
N GLN A 46 12.38 12.00 19.12
CA GLN A 46 11.17 11.51 19.78
C GLN A 46 10.44 10.46 18.96
N PHE A 47 10.85 10.20 17.73
CA PHE A 47 10.17 9.26 16.86
C PHE A 47 11.07 8.11 16.44
N ILE A 48 10.45 6.94 16.23
CA ILE A 48 11.08 5.82 15.56
C ILE A 48 10.09 5.19 14.58
N ALA A 49 10.56 4.90 13.37
CA ALA A 49 9.86 4.06 12.40
C ALA A 49 10.38 2.63 12.51
N VAL A 50 9.48 1.67 12.67
CA VAL A 50 9.81 0.28 12.96
C VAL A 50 9.11 -0.65 11.98
N ALA A 51 9.85 -1.59 11.41
CA ALA A 51 9.32 -2.72 10.67
C ALA A 51 8.98 -3.84 11.65
N ILE A 52 7.69 -4.10 11.86
CA ILE A 52 7.19 -5.17 12.74
C ILE A 52 6.90 -6.42 11.92
N PRO A 53 7.57 -7.56 12.18
CA PRO A 53 7.17 -8.84 11.60
C PRO A 53 5.75 -9.20 12.02
N TYR A 54 4.90 -9.60 11.08
CA TYR A 54 3.53 -10.03 11.41
C TYR A 54 3.08 -11.33 10.74
N ASN A 55 3.84 -11.82 9.75
CA ASN A 55 3.58 -13.05 9.00
C ASN A 55 4.89 -13.54 8.39
N TYR A 56 4.87 -14.71 7.72
CA TYR A 56 6.07 -15.24 7.06
C TYR A 56 6.65 -14.23 6.06
N LYS A 57 7.81 -13.69 6.40
CA LYS A 57 8.56 -12.69 5.63
C LYS A 57 7.82 -11.39 5.32
N GLN A 58 6.75 -11.08 6.05
CA GLN A 58 5.97 -9.85 5.90
C GLN A 58 6.15 -8.91 7.10
N TYR A 59 6.16 -7.61 6.81
CA TYR A 59 6.38 -6.56 7.79
C TYR A 59 5.36 -5.44 7.63
N ARG A 60 4.93 -4.89 8.75
CA ARG A 60 4.10 -3.67 8.79
C ARG A 60 4.91 -2.53 9.38
N LEU A 61 4.60 -1.31 8.95
CA LEU A 61 5.17 -0.10 9.52
C LEU A 61 4.44 0.24 10.82
N GLU A 62 5.20 0.45 11.89
CA GLU A 62 4.73 1.15 13.08
C GLU A 62 5.61 2.37 13.34
N ILE A 63 4.98 3.51 13.65
CA ILE A 63 5.66 4.73 14.09
C ILE A 63 5.36 4.93 15.58
N ILE A 64 6.40 5.17 16.37
CA ILE A 64 6.27 5.37 17.81
C ILE A 64 6.79 6.76 18.15
N GLU A 65 6.02 7.50 18.94
CA GLU A 65 6.40 8.79 19.51
C GLU A 65 6.65 8.65 21.02
N GLN A 66 7.78 9.18 21.50
CA GLN A 66 8.10 9.39 22.90
C GLN A 66 7.54 10.73 23.37
N LEU A 67 6.57 10.68 24.29
CA LEU A 67 6.03 11.89 24.92
C LEU A 67 7.03 12.42 25.97
N PRO A 68 7.24 13.75 26.03
CA PRO A 68 8.14 14.35 27.02
C PRO A 68 7.77 13.98 28.46
N GLY A 69 8.77 13.60 29.26
CA GLY A 69 8.58 13.23 30.67
C GLY A 69 7.94 11.85 30.91
N GLY A 70 7.62 11.11 29.85
CA GLY A 70 7.08 9.75 29.93
C GLY A 70 8.14 8.68 30.18
N GLN A 71 7.67 7.45 30.43
CA GLN A 71 8.53 6.27 30.44
C GLN A 71 9.05 5.95 29.02
N GLN A 72 10.23 5.34 28.94
CA GLN A 72 10.87 4.99 27.67
C GLN A 72 10.00 4.02 26.86
N CYS A 73 9.69 4.38 25.62
CA CYS A 73 8.75 3.63 24.76
C CYS A 73 9.42 2.49 23.98
N TRP A 74 10.71 2.62 23.65
CA TRP A 74 11.46 1.59 22.94
C TRP A 74 12.93 1.57 23.36
N ARG A 75 13.61 0.47 23.04
CA ARG A 75 15.06 0.34 23.16
C ARG A 75 15.64 -0.23 21.88
N GLU A 76 16.69 0.41 21.35
CA GLU A 76 17.42 -0.07 20.19
C GLU A 76 18.59 -0.97 20.62
N SER A 77 18.90 -1.98 19.80
CA SER A 77 20.02 -2.89 20.03
C SER A 77 20.62 -3.36 18.70
N GLY A 78 21.93 -3.55 18.66
CA GLY A 78 22.64 -4.00 17.46
C GLY A 78 22.74 -2.92 16.38
N THR A 79 23.61 -3.17 15.40
CA THR A 79 23.91 -2.23 14.32
C THR A 79 23.66 -2.83 12.92
N ASN A 80 23.67 -4.16 12.79
CA ASN A 80 23.39 -4.87 11.54
C ASN A 80 22.82 -6.28 11.85
N PRO A 81 21.49 -6.43 11.98
CA PRO A 81 20.48 -5.38 11.91
C PRO A 81 20.34 -4.57 13.21
N SER A 82 19.87 -3.33 13.12
CA SER A 82 19.39 -2.57 14.27
C SER A 82 17.97 -3.01 14.67
N THR A 83 17.91 -3.76 15.76
CA THR A 83 16.68 -4.32 16.35
C THR A 83 16.04 -3.33 17.32
N VAL A 84 14.72 -3.43 17.48
CA VAL A 84 13.93 -2.57 18.38
C VAL A 84 13.11 -3.44 19.33
N GLU A 85 13.24 -3.17 20.61
CA GLU A 85 12.36 -3.71 21.65
C GLU A 85 11.27 -2.68 21.98
N LEU A 86 10.01 -3.10 21.88
CA LEU A 86 8.84 -2.26 22.16
C LEU A 86 8.52 -2.28 23.65
N LEU A 87 9.17 -1.42 24.42
CA LEU A 87 8.96 -1.33 25.88
C LEU A 87 7.52 -0.91 26.24
N LEU A 88 6.86 -0.15 25.37
CA LEU A 88 5.47 0.31 25.51
C LEU A 88 4.44 -0.81 25.66
N ASP A 89 4.78 -2.04 25.26
CA ASP A 89 3.91 -3.21 25.41
C ASP A 89 3.89 -3.74 26.86
N ASN A 90 4.75 -3.24 27.74
CA ASN A 90 4.92 -3.73 29.13
C ASN A 90 4.28 -2.83 30.19
N PHE A 91 3.62 -1.73 29.82
CA PHE A 91 3.00 -0.79 30.75
C PHE A 91 1.86 0.01 30.10
N ASP A 92 1.09 0.74 30.91
CA ASP A 92 0.11 1.70 30.38
C ASP A 92 0.83 2.89 29.74
N HIS A 93 0.96 2.83 28.42
CA HIS A 93 1.71 3.80 27.64
C HIS A 93 0.92 5.07 27.30
N THR A 94 -0.34 5.21 27.73
CA THR A 94 -1.24 6.32 27.33
C THR A 94 -0.62 7.72 27.50
N ASN A 95 0.14 7.93 28.59
CA ASN A 95 0.77 9.21 28.91
C ASN A 95 2.27 9.26 28.58
N SER A 96 2.84 8.18 28.04
CA SER A 96 4.28 8.09 27.74
C SER A 96 4.58 7.96 26.25
N CYS A 97 3.70 7.30 25.50
CA CYS A 97 3.95 6.93 24.11
C CYS A 97 2.72 7.20 23.25
N ARG A 98 2.94 7.53 21.98
CA ARG A 98 1.93 7.34 20.94
C ARG A 98 2.39 6.22 20.02
N ARG A 99 1.50 5.27 19.75
CA ARG A 99 1.72 4.18 18.80
C ARG A 99 0.82 4.37 17.59
N ILE A 100 1.44 4.46 16.42
CA ILE A 100 0.76 4.56 15.13
C ILE A 100 1.04 3.25 14.38
N SER A 101 0.06 2.35 14.36
CA SER A 101 0.23 0.97 13.87
C SER A 101 -0.39 0.70 12.50
N ASN A 102 -1.08 1.68 11.92
CA ASN A 102 -1.76 1.53 10.64
C ASN A 102 -1.80 2.86 9.87
N THR A 103 -2.25 2.79 8.61
CA THR A 103 -2.37 3.92 7.68
C THR A 103 -3.41 4.97 8.08
N ASN A 104 -4.20 4.76 9.14
CA ASN A 104 -5.11 5.78 9.64
C ASN A 104 -4.40 6.80 10.55
N GLY A 105 -3.24 6.45 11.12
CA GLY A 105 -2.48 7.34 12.00
C GLY A 105 -1.35 8.12 11.30
N TYR A 106 -1.06 7.80 10.04
CA TYR A 106 -0.08 8.54 9.23
C TYR A 106 -0.55 8.75 7.79
N THR A 107 0.08 9.70 7.09
CA THR A 107 -0.15 9.93 5.66
C THR A 107 1.19 10.27 5.00
N LEU A 108 1.41 9.75 3.80
CA LEU A 108 2.53 10.18 2.98
C LEU A 108 2.29 11.61 2.50
N ARG A 109 3.25 12.52 2.70
CA ARG A 109 3.16 13.89 2.22
C ARG A 109 4.36 14.20 1.33
N VAL A 110 4.10 14.38 0.04
CA VAL A 110 5.15 14.59 -0.97
C VAL A 110 5.01 16.00 -1.54
N ASP A 111 6.09 16.76 -1.52
CA ASP A 111 6.14 18.14 -2.02
C ASP A 111 5.01 19.02 -1.43
N GLY A 112 4.71 18.81 -0.15
CA GLY A 112 3.69 19.54 0.59
C GLY A 112 2.24 19.12 0.30
N GLN A 113 2.02 18.03 -0.45
CA GLN A 113 0.70 17.49 -0.79
C GLN A 113 0.46 16.12 -0.17
N ASP A 114 -0.74 15.91 0.38
CA ASP A 114 -1.15 14.62 0.94
C ASP A 114 -1.32 13.59 -0.18
N ASP A 115 -0.43 12.61 -0.25
CA ASP A 115 -0.47 11.52 -1.22
C ASP A 115 -1.31 10.35 -0.66
N ARG A 116 -2.63 10.52 -0.69
CA ARG A 116 -3.59 9.50 -0.22
C ARG A 116 -4.01 8.51 -1.30
N VAL A 117 -3.80 8.88 -2.57
CA VAL A 117 -4.42 8.19 -3.70
C VAL A 117 -3.38 7.66 -4.67
N ALA A 118 -2.27 8.35 -4.90
CA ALA A 118 -1.36 8.00 -5.97
C ALA A 118 -0.40 6.87 -5.56
N ARG A 119 -0.02 6.81 -4.27
CA ARG A 119 0.94 5.83 -3.77
C ARG A 119 0.40 4.90 -2.68
N ILE A 120 1.07 3.76 -2.53
CA ILE A 120 0.84 2.77 -1.48
C ILE A 120 2.17 2.45 -0.80
N ASP A 121 2.23 2.67 0.52
CA ASP A 121 3.43 2.37 1.31
C ASP A 121 3.52 0.87 1.59
N LYS A 122 4.69 0.28 1.30
CA LYS A 122 4.99 -1.12 1.61
C LYS A 122 6.43 -1.28 2.10
N ILE A 123 6.61 -2.24 3.00
CA ILE A 123 7.95 -2.70 3.39
C ILE A 123 8.28 -3.93 2.57
N VAL A 124 9.38 -3.87 1.81
CA VAL A 124 9.84 -4.96 0.94
C VAL A 124 11.26 -5.35 1.27
N ARG A 125 11.59 -6.63 1.08
CA ARG A 125 12.97 -7.12 1.16
C ARG A 125 13.70 -6.78 -0.14
N ARG A 126 14.83 -6.08 -0.06
CA ARG A 126 15.72 -5.79 -1.19
C ARG A 126 17.16 -5.76 -0.69
N ASN A 127 18.09 -6.36 -1.43
CA ASN A 127 19.53 -6.26 -1.16
C ASN A 127 19.95 -6.63 0.29
N GLY A 128 19.31 -7.62 0.91
CA GLY A 128 19.64 -8.05 2.28
C GLY A 128 19.14 -7.13 3.39
N GLU A 129 18.31 -6.14 3.07
CA GLU A 129 17.65 -5.22 3.99
C GLU A 129 16.13 -5.13 3.72
N LEU A 130 15.39 -4.53 4.64
CA LEU A 130 14.03 -4.06 4.41
C LEU A 130 14.05 -2.60 3.95
N GLN A 131 13.24 -2.29 2.94
CA GLN A 131 13.03 -0.94 2.43
C GLN A 131 11.56 -0.55 2.57
N LEU A 132 11.31 0.62 3.15
CA LEU A 132 10.00 1.27 3.13
C LEU A 132 9.89 2.06 1.83
N ILE A 133 8.95 1.67 0.97
CA ILE A 133 8.77 2.23 -0.37
C ILE A 133 7.32 2.66 -0.55
N ALA A 134 7.12 3.88 -1.04
CA ALA A 134 5.84 4.35 -1.54
C ALA A 134 5.73 4.00 -3.03
N PHE A 135 5.00 2.92 -3.33
CA PHE A 135 4.79 2.44 -4.69
C PHE A 135 3.74 3.28 -5.41
N HIS A 136 4.06 3.81 -6.59
CA HIS A 136 3.06 4.53 -7.37
C HIS A 136 2.09 3.55 -8.04
N LYS A 137 0.79 3.87 -8.03
CA LYS A 137 -0.24 3.03 -8.64
C LYS A 137 -0.15 2.98 -10.16
N ASP A 138 0.28 4.08 -10.79
CA ASP A 138 0.72 4.08 -12.19
C ASP A 138 2.18 3.59 -12.26
N PRO A 139 2.46 2.44 -12.89
CA PRO A 139 3.79 1.83 -12.94
C PRO A 139 4.79 2.59 -13.83
N THR A 140 4.33 3.58 -14.59
CA THR A 140 5.22 4.45 -15.40
C THR A 140 5.84 5.58 -14.58
N GLN A 141 5.32 5.82 -13.38
CA GLN A 141 5.81 6.83 -12.45
C GLN A 141 6.81 6.22 -11.47
N PRO A 142 7.78 7.00 -10.98
CA PRO A 142 8.79 6.50 -10.06
C PRO A 142 8.20 6.18 -8.68
N ASP A 143 8.62 5.05 -8.11
CA ASP A 143 8.45 4.75 -6.69
C ASP A 143 9.38 5.61 -5.83
N LEU A 144 8.99 5.85 -4.58
CA LEU A 144 9.79 6.62 -3.63
C LEU A 144 10.34 5.72 -2.53
N VAL A 145 11.68 5.65 -2.40
CA VAL A 145 12.31 4.93 -1.29
C VAL A 145 12.45 5.87 -0.09
N ILE A 146 11.59 5.68 0.90
CA ILE A 146 11.49 6.52 2.10
C ILE A 146 12.63 6.23 3.07
N GLY A 147 12.95 4.95 3.27
CA GLY A 147 13.95 4.54 4.24
C GLY A 147 14.25 3.06 4.20
N LYS A 148 15.22 2.65 5.01
CA LYS A 148 15.73 1.29 5.04
C LYS A 148 16.26 0.88 6.42
N THR A 149 16.16 -0.42 6.69
CA THR A 149 16.84 -1.05 7.84
C THR A 149 18.31 -1.32 7.52
N THR A 150 19.12 -1.65 8.53
CA THR A 150 20.52 -2.07 8.35
C THR A 150 20.68 -3.60 8.30
N GLY A 151 19.72 -4.34 7.77
CA GLY A 151 19.74 -5.81 7.68
C GLY A 151 18.32 -6.40 7.72
N ILE A 152 18.19 -7.72 7.89
CA ILE A 152 16.89 -8.40 7.96
C ILE A 152 16.83 -9.27 9.23
N SER A 153 15.64 -9.33 9.83
CA SER A 153 15.29 -10.26 10.90
C SER A 153 13.85 -10.70 10.70
N ASP A 154 13.59 -12.00 10.73
CA ASP A 154 12.25 -12.56 10.52
C ASP A 154 11.44 -12.59 11.83
N THR A 155 12.09 -12.36 12.97
CA THR A 155 11.51 -12.56 14.31
C THR A 155 11.50 -11.29 15.17
N GLN A 156 12.35 -10.31 14.87
CA GLN A 156 12.50 -9.11 15.69
C GLN A 156 12.05 -7.85 14.94
N PRO A 157 11.42 -6.89 15.63
CA PRO A 157 11.22 -5.55 15.09
C PRO A 157 12.54 -4.89 14.69
N LEU A 158 12.54 -4.20 13.56
CA LEU A 158 13.73 -3.53 13.02
C LEU A 158 13.52 -2.03 12.87
N LYS A 159 14.55 -1.24 13.19
CA LYS A 159 14.53 0.20 12.96
C LYS A 159 14.65 0.50 11.47
N ILE A 160 13.72 1.31 10.95
CA ILE A 160 13.80 1.89 9.61
C ILE A 160 14.48 3.26 9.75
N ASN A 161 15.61 3.43 9.10
CA ASN A 161 16.29 4.71 8.99
C ASN A 161 15.77 5.43 7.75
N PHE A 162 15.23 6.63 7.94
CA PHE A 162 14.77 7.45 6.81
C PHE A 162 15.96 7.90 5.96
N ASN A 163 15.76 7.85 4.65
CA ASN A 163 16.73 8.37 3.70
C ASN A 163 16.80 9.91 3.84
N PRO A 164 17.91 10.55 3.42
CA PRO A 164 18.00 12.01 3.40
C PRO A 164 16.79 12.63 2.70
N GLY A 165 16.28 13.72 3.26
CA GLY A 165 15.10 14.43 2.75
C GLY A 165 13.74 13.80 3.10
N TRP A 166 13.72 12.75 3.93
CA TRP A 166 12.52 12.22 4.56
C TRP A 166 12.54 12.50 6.06
N SER A 167 11.41 12.94 6.61
CA SER A 167 11.22 13.20 8.04
C SER A 167 9.80 12.87 8.47
N ILE A 168 9.59 12.77 9.78
CA ILE A 168 8.25 12.77 10.37
C ILE A 168 7.86 14.21 10.67
N THR A 169 6.63 14.61 10.35
CA THR A 169 6.03 15.87 10.80
C THR A 169 4.66 15.59 11.43
N LYS A 170 4.08 16.56 12.13
CA LYS A 170 2.70 16.44 12.64
C LYS A 170 1.72 17.23 11.82
N ARG A 171 0.54 16.66 11.59
CA ARG A 171 -0.59 17.35 10.96
C ARG A 171 -1.06 18.49 11.85
N VAL A 172 -1.34 19.63 11.22
CA VAL A 172 -1.88 20.83 11.89
C VAL A 172 -3.19 21.23 11.24
N HIS A 173 -4.17 21.57 12.08
CA HIS A 173 -5.44 22.17 11.67
C HIS A 173 -5.72 23.38 12.56
N GLU A 174 -5.94 24.55 11.95
CA GLU A 174 -6.24 25.80 12.68
C GLU A 174 -5.24 26.13 13.80
N GLY A 175 -3.96 25.84 13.58
CA GLY A 175 -2.89 26.06 14.57
C GLY A 175 -2.79 25.00 15.68
N GLN A 176 -3.67 23.99 15.68
CA GLN A 176 -3.60 22.87 16.60
C GLN A 176 -2.86 21.68 15.98
N THR A 177 -1.86 21.17 16.69
CA THR A 177 -1.16 19.94 16.35
C THR A 177 -2.04 18.72 16.65
N LEU A 178 -2.24 17.86 15.67
CA LEU A 178 -3.01 16.62 15.79
C LEU A 178 -2.11 15.43 16.10
N ASN A 179 -2.72 14.31 16.51
CA ASN A 179 -2.01 13.03 16.70
C ASN A 179 -1.59 12.37 15.38
N HIS A 180 -2.20 12.79 14.27
CA HIS A 180 -1.87 12.28 12.94
C HIS A 180 -0.51 12.81 12.49
N VAL A 181 0.36 11.93 11.99
CA VAL A 181 1.69 12.30 11.50
C VAL A 181 1.76 12.26 9.97
N TYR A 182 2.69 12.99 9.40
CA TYR A 182 3.10 12.78 8.03
C TYR A 182 4.46 12.09 7.98
N ILE A 183 4.63 11.25 6.96
CA ILE A 183 5.94 10.89 6.43
C ILE A 183 6.18 11.89 5.30
N SER A 184 6.93 12.93 5.58
CA SER A 184 7.12 14.06 4.69
C SER A 184 8.42 13.93 3.90
N GLY A 185 8.34 14.20 2.61
CA GLY A 185 9.50 14.19 1.74
C GLY A 185 9.26 14.92 0.42
N SER A 186 10.25 14.87 -0.46
CA SER A 186 10.18 15.45 -1.80
C SER A 186 10.27 14.38 -2.88
N SER A 187 9.58 14.58 -3.99
CA SER A 187 9.76 13.73 -5.18
C SER A 187 11.18 13.87 -5.77
N ALA A 188 11.88 14.98 -5.54
CA ALA A 188 13.25 15.19 -5.97
C ALA A 188 14.25 14.25 -5.28
N THR A 189 13.91 13.72 -4.10
CA THR A 189 14.76 12.74 -3.39
C THR A 189 14.63 11.33 -3.98
N ALA A 190 13.61 11.06 -4.81
CA ALA A 190 13.50 9.85 -5.61
C ALA A 190 14.60 9.77 -6.69
N THR A 191 14.94 10.92 -7.27
CA THR A 191 15.91 11.05 -8.35
C THR A 191 17.35 10.86 -7.85
N ASN A 192 17.63 11.21 -6.58
CA ASN A 192 18.99 11.12 -6.03
C ASN A 192 19.46 9.69 -5.71
N ASN A 193 18.56 8.71 -5.59
CA ASN A 193 18.95 7.31 -5.43
C ASN A 193 19.25 6.59 -6.77
N ASN A 194 18.91 7.20 -7.91
CA ASN A 194 19.27 6.72 -9.24
C ASN A 194 20.31 7.60 -9.97
N LEU A 195 20.62 8.80 -9.47
CA LEU A 195 21.55 9.73 -10.14
C LEU A 195 22.87 9.99 -9.38
N ASN A 196 23.00 9.57 -8.12
CA ASN A 196 24.25 9.74 -7.36
C ASN A 196 25.37 8.76 -7.74
N ASN A 197 25.21 7.96 -8.81
CA ASN A 197 26.28 7.08 -9.30
C ASN A 197 26.91 7.53 -10.64
N THR A 198 26.60 8.74 -11.14
CA THR A 198 27.05 9.14 -12.50
C THR A 198 27.57 10.56 -12.66
N LEU A 199 28.02 11.27 -11.61
CA LEU A 199 28.68 12.57 -11.81
C LEU A 199 29.83 12.88 -10.84
N GLN A 200 30.73 11.93 -10.55
CA GLN A 200 32.07 12.27 -10.04
C GLN A 200 33.11 11.22 -10.46
N ASN A 201 33.68 11.39 -11.67
CA ASN A 201 35.09 11.19 -12.04
C ASN A 201 35.20 10.92 -13.53
N THR A 202 35.40 11.99 -14.31
CA THR A 202 36.03 11.89 -15.63
C THR A 202 37.54 11.71 -15.44
N THR A 203 37.96 10.50 -15.10
CA THR A 203 39.33 10.03 -15.32
C THR A 203 39.27 8.61 -15.89
N SER A 204 40.05 8.40 -16.95
CA SER A 204 40.08 7.26 -17.89
C SER A 204 39.39 5.97 -17.43
N VAL A 205 38.44 5.49 -18.24
CA VAL A 205 37.85 4.15 -18.11
C VAL A 205 38.95 3.11 -18.27
N ASP A 206 39.36 2.52 -17.14
CA ASP A 206 40.22 1.35 -17.11
C ASP A 206 39.40 0.14 -17.58
N SER A 207 39.63 -0.27 -18.82
CA SER A 207 38.92 -1.37 -19.47
C SER A 207 39.09 -2.69 -18.69
N ALA A 208 40.15 -2.85 -17.89
CA ALA A 208 40.34 -4.02 -17.04
C ALA A 208 39.35 -4.05 -15.87
N ASN A 209 39.09 -2.90 -15.23
CA ASN A 209 38.09 -2.78 -14.17
C ASN A 209 36.66 -2.92 -14.68
N LEU A 210 36.37 -2.46 -15.90
CA LEU A 210 35.08 -2.69 -16.55
C LEU A 210 34.87 -4.18 -16.83
N ILE A 211 35.88 -4.86 -17.38
CA ILE A 211 35.82 -6.31 -17.64
C ILE A 211 35.65 -7.10 -16.34
N ASN A 212 36.36 -6.72 -15.27
CA ASN A 212 36.21 -7.36 -13.96
C ASN A 212 34.81 -7.15 -13.39
N THR A 213 34.26 -5.94 -13.47
CA THR A 213 32.88 -5.65 -13.04
C THR A 213 31.86 -6.46 -13.85
N VAL A 214 32.03 -6.55 -15.17
CA VAL A 214 31.14 -7.34 -16.04
C VAL A 214 31.26 -8.83 -15.73
N ASN A 215 32.47 -9.36 -15.51
CA ASN A 215 32.68 -10.74 -15.11
C ASN A 215 32.10 -11.04 -13.73
N GLN A 216 32.14 -10.07 -12.82
CA GLN A 216 31.56 -10.18 -11.49
C GLN A 216 30.02 -10.15 -11.54
N VAL A 217 29.42 -9.26 -12.34
CA VAL A 217 27.97 -9.26 -12.59
C VAL A 217 27.52 -10.57 -13.25
N TYR A 218 28.30 -11.07 -14.20
CA TYR A 218 28.05 -12.35 -14.84
C TYR A 218 28.15 -13.51 -13.83
N GLY A 219 29.14 -13.50 -12.94
CA GLY A 219 29.34 -14.51 -11.90
C GLY A 219 28.30 -14.49 -10.79
N ASP A 220 27.90 -13.31 -10.33
CA ASP A 220 27.08 -13.12 -9.12
C ASP A 220 25.58 -13.12 -9.41
N TYR A 221 25.17 -12.68 -10.61
CA TYR A 221 23.75 -12.56 -10.98
C TYR A 221 23.38 -13.48 -12.13
N VAL A 222 24.16 -13.48 -13.22
CA VAL A 222 23.80 -14.26 -14.40
C VAL A 222 24.02 -15.74 -14.16
N ASN A 223 25.17 -16.14 -13.60
CA ASN A 223 25.49 -17.56 -13.40
C ASN A 223 24.54 -18.28 -12.42
N PRO A 224 24.11 -17.68 -11.29
CA PRO A 224 23.14 -18.31 -10.40
C PRO A 224 21.73 -18.33 -11.01
N LEU A 225 21.32 -17.29 -11.75
CA LEU A 225 20.06 -17.30 -12.49
C LEU A 225 20.08 -18.35 -13.61
N LEU A 226 21.19 -18.45 -14.35
CA LEU A 226 21.36 -19.43 -15.40
C LEU A 226 21.42 -20.84 -14.80
N ASN A 227 22.09 -21.05 -13.68
CA ASN A 227 22.10 -22.33 -12.97
C ASN A 227 20.74 -22.64 -12.32
N THR A 228 19.95 -21.65 -11.92
CA THR A 228 18.58 -21.83 -11.42
C THR A 228 17.62 -22.16 -12.55
N VAL A 229 17.79 -21.53 -13.73
CA VAL A 229 17.02 -21.82 -14.94
C VAL A 229 17.44 -23.15 -15.55
N VAL A 230 18.73 -23.45 -15.59
CA VAL A 230 19.26 -24.73 -16.08
C VAL A 230 18.95 -25.84 -15.10
N SER A 231 18.95 -25.62 -13.79
CA SER A 231 18.46 -26.60 -12.81
C SER A 231 16.94 -26.74 -12.84
N SER A 232 16.18 -25.68 -13.11
CA SER A 232 14.72 -25.79 -13.29
C SER A 232 14.37 -26.45 -14.63
N LEU A 233 15.18 -26.28 -15.67
CA LEU A 233 15.04 -26.95 -16.97
C LEU A 233 15.59 -28.39 -16.95
N SER A 234 16.65 -28.67 -16.19
CA SER A 234 17.18 -30.02 -16.01
C SER A 234 16.37 -30.85 -15.02
N ASN A 235 15.68 -30.21 -14.06
CA ASN A 235 14.63 -30.84 -13.24
C ASN A 235 13.26 -30.88 -13.95
N ALA A 236 13.03 -30.07 -14.99
CA ALA A 236 11.85 -30.15 -15.85
C ALA A 236 12.01 -31.15 -17.00
N SER A 237 13.15 -31.83 -17.11
CA SER A 237 13.37 -32.91 -18.06
C SER A 237 13.66 -34.20 -17.30
N ASN A 238 12.63 -35.06 -17.26
CA ASN A 238 12.63 -36.44 -16.77
C ASN A 238 12.39 -36.65 -15.26
N ASN A 239 11.17 -36.33 -14.79
CA ASN A 239 10.23 -37.33 -14.22
C ASN A 239 9.05 -36.67 -13.48
N GLY A 240 7.84 -36.92 -13.99
CA GLY A 240 6.56 -37.10 -13.26
C GLY A 240 6.18 -36.17 -12.10
N ASN A 241 5.23 -35.26 -12.36
CA ASN A 241 3.87 -35.36 -11.78
C ASN A 241 2.93 -34.33 -12.44
N PHE A 242 1.96 -34.85 -13.20
CA PHE A 242 0.90 -34.09 -13.84
C PHE A 242 -0.27 -33.91 -12.86
N CYS A 243 -0.61 -32.66 -12.52
CA CYS A 243 -1.95 -32.32 -12.05
C CYS A 243 -2.79 -31.90 -13.26
N GLN A 244 -3.56 -32.81 -13.86
CA GLN A 244 -4.68 -32.42 -14.71
C GLN A 244 -5.96 -32.55 -13.89
N GLY A 245 -6.23 -31.58 -13.02
CA GLY A 245 -7.53 -31.44 -12.37
C GLY A 245 -8.42 -30.53 -13.21
N ILE A 246 -9.63 -31.00 -13.56
CA ILE A 246 -10.69 -30.09 -14.03
C ILE A 246 -11.27 -29.42 -12.79
N VAL A 247 -11.10 -28.11 -12.67
CA VAL A 247 -11.79 -27.30 -11.67
C VAL A 247 -13.05 -26.71 -12.28
N THR A 248 -14.07 -26.58 -11.45
CA THR A 248 -15.30 -25.90 -11.83
C THR A 248 -15.26 -24.49 -11.28
N ILE A 249 -15.43 -23.52 -12.18
CA ILE A 249 -15.54 -22.11 -11.85
C ILE A 249 -17.01 -21.73 -12.01
N SER A 250 -17.61 -21.16 -10.98
CA SER A 250 -19.00 -20.68 -11.04
C SER A 250 -19.13 -19.26 -10.52
N ASP A 251 -20.03 -18.50 -11.15
CA ASP A 251 -20.43 -17.16 -10.70
C ASP A 251 -21.77 -17.19 -9.94
N SER A 252 -22.12 -16.07 -9.33
CA SER A 252 -23.38 -15.87 -8.58
C SER A 252 -24.64 -15.97 -9.46
N SER A 253 -24.49 -15.90 -10.78
CA SER A 253 -25.60 -16.07 -11.74
C SER A 253 -25.81 -17.52 -12.19
N SER A 254 -25.17 -18.49 -11.49
CA SER A 254 -25.22 -19.92 -11.80
C SER A 254 -24.58 -20.33 -13.12
N ASN A 255 -23.80 -19.45 -13.75
CA ASN A 255 -22.98 -19.86 -14.89
C ASN A 255 -21.77 -20.63 -14.36
N SER A 256 -21.44 -21.73 -15.04
CA SER A 256 -20.34 -22.59 -14.66
C SER A 256 -19.48 -22.96 -15.86
N GLN A 257 -18.16 -22.91 -15.69
CA GLN A 257 -17.19 -23.34 -16.69
C GLN A 257 -16.12 -24.23 -16.07
N ASN A 258 -15.66 -25.19 -16.86
CA ASN A 258 -14.56 -26.06 -16.50
C ASN A 258 -13.23 -25.44 -16.95
N ALA A 259 -12.23 -25.48 -16.08
CA ALA A 259 -10.87 -25.06 -16.40
C ALA A 259 -9.87 -26.15 -15.99
N SER A 260 -8.77 -26.26 -16.72
CA SER A 260 -7.63 -27.07 -16.28
C SER A 260 -6.78 -26.25 -15.32
N ILE A 261 -6.36 -26.82 -14.19
CA ILE A 261 -5.43 -26.17 -13.26
C ILE A 261 -4.09 -26.89 -13.23
N TYR A 262 -3.00 -26.13 -13.26
CA TYR A 262 -1.63 -26.62 -13.15
C TYR A 262 -1.08 -26.38 -11.73
N ALA A 263 -0.05 -27.12 -11.32
CA ALA A 263 0.55 -27.04 -9.99
C ALA A 263 1.16 -25.65 -9.66
N ASP A 264 1.56 -24.92 -10.70
CA ASP A 264 2.04 -23.53 -10.60
C ASP A 264 0.88 -22.52 -10.39
N GLY A 265 -0.36 -23.00 -10.28
CA GLY A 265 -1.55 -22.18 -10.09
C GLY A 265 -2.08 -21.55 -11.38
N THR A 266 -1.62 -21.98 -12.55
CA THR A 266 -2.17 -21.55 -13.83
C THR A 266 -3.51 -22.23 -14.09
N LEU A 267 -4.57 -21.46 -14.27
CA LEU A 267 -5.83 -21.89 -14.85
C LEU A 267 -5.80 -21.75 -16.37
N VAL A 268 -6.33 -22.75 -17.07
CA VAL A 268 -6.50 -22.74 -18.51
C VAL A 268 -7.96 -22.95 -18.86
N LEU A 269 -8.56 -21.90 -19.40
CA LEU A 269 -9.94 -21.86 -19.90
C LEU A 269 -9.92 -22.10 -21.41
N ASN A 270 -10.67 -23.10 -21.87
CA ASN A 270 -10.85 -23.43 -23.29
C ASN A 270 -9.53 -23.55 -24.09
N ASN A 271 -8.46 -24.04 -23.47
CA ASN A 271 -7.12 -24.23 -24.06
C ASN A 271 -6.44 -22.96 -24.65
N GLN A 272 -6.91 -21.76 -24.34
CA GLN A 272 -6.35 -20.52 -24.90
C GLN A 272 -6.00 -19.49 -23.82
N ASN A 273 -6.85 -19.33 -22.81
CA ASN A 273 -6.65 -18.29 -21.79
C ASN A 273 -5.96 -18.88 -20.57
N LYS A 274 -4.73 -18.43 -20.31
CA LYS A 274 -3.92 -18.83 -19.15
C LYS A 274 -3.92 -17.72 -18.11
N ILE A 275 -4.35 -18.02 -16.88
CA ILE A 275 -4.42 -17.04 -15.78
C ILE A 275 -3.80 -17.65 -14.55
N ASN A 276 -2.82 -16.99 -13.92
CA ASN A 276 -2.29 -17.44 -12.65
C ASN A 276 -3.16 -16.90 -11.51
N ILE A 277 -3.76 -17.79 -10.72
CA ILE A 277 -4.70 -17.41 -9.64
C ILE A 277 -4.04 -17.25 -8.27
N ARG A 278 -2.76 -17.60 -8.11
CA ARG A 278 -2.06 -17.48 -6.81
C ARG A 278 -2.12 -16.07 -6.22
N PRO A 279 -1.94 -14.98 -7.01
CA PRO A 279 -2.05 -13.62 -6.48
C PRO A 279 -3.46 -13.28 -6.01
N ALA A 280 -4.49 -13.72 -6.74
CA ALA A 280 -5.89 -13.48 -6.39
C ALA A 280 -6.25 -14.22 -5.10
N LEU A 281 -5.94 -15.51 -5.00
CA LEU A 281 -6.18 -16.30 -3.79
C LEU A 281 -5.53 -15.64 -2.55
N ALA A 282 -4.26 -15.21 -2.66
CA ALA A 282 -3.55 -14.55 -1.58
C ALA A 282 -4.16 -13.19 -1.19
N GLN A 283 -4.64 -12.42 -2.17
CA GLN A 283 -5.32 -11.14 -1.93
C GLN A 283 -6.58 -11.29 -1.08
N TYR A 284 -7.32 -12.39 -1.26
CA TYR A 284 -8.54 -12.70 -0.53
C TYR A 284 -8.32 -13.62 0.69
N GLY A 285 -7.08 -13.70 1.19
CA GLY A 285 -6.75 -14.45 2.41
C GLY A 285 -6.79 -15.98 2.26
N ILE A 286 -6.91 -16.49 1.04
CA ILE A 286 -6.90 -17.92 0.74
C ILE A 286 -5.45 -18.34 0.53
N ASN A 287 -4.96 -19.32 1.30
CA ASN A 287 -3.62 -19.86 1.14
C ASN A 287 -3.51 -20.59 -0.21
N PRO A 288 -2.71 -20.10 -1.18
CA PRO A 288 -2.66 -20.69 -2.50
C PRO A 288 -2.07 -22.11 -2.52
N GLU A 289 -1.09 -22.40 -1.66
CA GLU A 289 -0.50 -23.75 -1.58
C GLU A 289 -1.51 -24.73 -0.99
N GLN A 290 -2.22 -24.33 0.06
CA GLN A 290 -3.26 -25.16 0.65
C GLN A 290 -4.39 -25.42 -0.35
N PHE A 291 -4.83 -24.39 -1.09
CA PHE A 291 -5.88 -24.52 -2.09
C PHE A 291 -5.46 -25.39 -3.27
N LEU A 292 -4.22 -25.27 -3.76
CA LEU A 292 -3.75 -26.00 -4.94
C LEU A 292 -3.48 -27.48 -4.66
N PHE A 293 -3.06 -27.81 -3.43
CA PHE A 293 -2.61 -29.16 -3.06
C PHE A 293 -3.55 -29.90 -2.09
N GLN A 294 -4.69 -29.31 -1.72
CA GLN A 294 -5.70 -29.96 -0.88
C GLN A 294 -7.10 -29.74 -1.46
N LYS A 295 -7.97 -30.75 -1.33
CA LYS A 295 -9.37 -30.61 -1.72
C LYS A 295 -10.01 -29.46 -0.95
N GLY A 296 -10.53 -28.48 -1.68
CA GLY A 296 -11.16 -27.31 -1.11
C GLY A 296 -11.99 -26.53 -2.11
N THR A 297 -12.76 -25.59 -1.57
CA THR A 297 -13.51 -24.60 -2.33
C THR A 297 -12.91 -23.24 -1.97
N ALA A 298 -12.51 -22.48 -2.99
CA ALA A 298 -12.15 -21.08 -2.82
C ALA A 298 -13.33 -20.25 -3.29
N THR A 299 -13.83 -19.37 -2.42
CA THR A 299 -14.82 -18.39 -2.82
C THR A 299 -14.23 -17.00 -2.69
N ILE A 300 -14.35 -16.23 -3.75
CA ILE A 300 -13.86 -14.86 -3.83
C ILE A 300 -15.09 -13.95 -3.81
N ASP A 301 -15.04 -12.98 -2.91
CA ASP A 301 -15.98 -11.90 -2.72
C ASP A 301 -15.28 -10.61 -3.19
N PHE A 302 -15.58 -10.13 -4.40
CA PHE A 302 -14.92 -8.97 -4.99
C PHE A 302 -15.45 -7.65 -4.44
N ASP A 303 -16.71 -7.57 -4.02
CA ASP A 303 -17.33 -6.36 -3.48
C ASP A 303 -17.27 -6.26 -1.95
N ASN A 304 -16.90 -7.35 -1.29
CA ASN A 304 -16.65 -7.46 0.15
C ASN A 304 -17.91 -7.10 0.97
N ASP A 305 -19.08 -7.45 0.46
CA ASP A 305 -20.38 -7.27 1.11
C ASP A 305 -20.65 -8.33 2.21
N GLY A 306 -19.79 -9.36 2.30
CA GLY A 306 -19.89 -10.44 3.27
C GLY A 306 -20.70 -11.65 2.78
N VAL A 307 -21.13 -11.64 1.53
CA VAL A 307 -21.77 -12.76 0.83
C VAL A 307 -20.73 -13.36 -0.11
N ALA A 308 -20.00 -14.36 0.38
CA ALA A 308 -18.98 -15.06 -0.40
C ALA A 308 -19.63 -15.94 -1.48
N GLU A 309 -20.08 -15.36 -2.58
CA GLU A 309 -20.72 -16.08 -3.71
C GLU A 309 -20.35 -15.54 -5.11
N GLU A 310 -19.47 -14.55 -5.25
CA GLU A 310 -19.23 -13.93 -6.57
C GLU A 310 -18.37 -14.77 -7.52
N LEU A 311 -17.36 -15.49 -7.01
CA LEU A 311 -16.61 -16.48 -7.79
C LEU A 311 -16.20 -17.67 -6.93
N THR A 312 -16.69 -18.87 -7.29
CA THR A 312 -16.35 -20.11 -6.61
C THR A 312 -15.46 -20.98 -7.51
N ILE A 313 -14.32 -21.43 -6.99
CA ILE A 313 -13.43 -22.40 -7.65
C ILE A 313 -13.43 -23.67 -6.81
N GLN A 314 -13.98 -24.74 -7.37
CA GLN A 314 -14.06 -26.03 -6.69
C GLN A 314 -13.03 -27.01 -7.26
N GLN A 315 -12.15 -27.52 -6.39
CA GLN A 315 -11.26 -28.62 -6.75
C GLN A 315 -12.01 -29.95 -6.84
N PRO A 316 -11.66 -30.85 -7.79
CA PRO A 316 -12.32 -32.15 -7.91
C PRO A 316 -12.05 -33.05 -6.69
N VAL A 317 -12.88 -34.07 -6.53
CA VAL A 317 -12.91 -34.96 -5.34
C VAL A 317 -11.61 -35.76 -5.13
N ALA A 318 -10.79 -35.92 -6.16
CA ALA A 318 -9.43 -36.45 -6.06
C ALA A 318 -8.43 -35.27 -6.08
N ALA A 319 -7.94 -34.88 -4.90
CA ALA A 319 -6.87 -33.90 -4.78
C ALA A 319 -5.59 -34.43 -5.44
N CYS A 320 -4.79 -33.53 -6.01
CA CYS A 320 -3.43 -33.84 -6.45
C CYS A 320 -2.65 -34.51 -5.31
N GLN A 321 -2.35 -35.81 -5.45
CA GLN A 321 -1.41 -36.52 -4.59
C GLN A 321 -0.05 -36.59 -5.28
#